data_AF-A0A7C0Y7H4-F1
#
_entry.id   AF-A0A7C0Y7H4-F1
#
_cell.length_a   1.000
_cell.length_b   1.000
_cell.length_c   1.000
_cell.angle_alpha   90.00
_cell.angle_beta   90.00
_cell.angle_gamma   90.00
#
_symmetry.space_group_name_H-M   'P 1'
#
loop_
_entity.id
_entity.type
_entity.pdbx_description
1 polymer ?
#
loop_
_entity_poly.entity_id
_entity_poly.type
_entity_poly.pdbx_seq_one_letter_code
_entity_poly.pdbx_strand_id
1 'polypeptide(L)'
;MQNNYYRLLKTVKDLTKCKFIVDSSKLLSRLKIYIKSDLFEIYFIHLVRDGIAVTHSCSIPRIKPSYGENVFTPRVNPLRTAFRWTISNIAAEIIGKSNIANLHYFRVFYEELSTDTENVMKRIYRWLGLNPSEAILTYPITENIHNISGSRWRFKKNVKIEFNKDYRKNIRLINKISFLLIGGFLNFRYGYPLL
;
A
#
# COMPACT_ATOMS: atom_id res chain seq x y z
N MET A 1 -15.56 16.94 14.26
CA MET A 1 -14.18 17.48 14.14
C MET A 1 -13.85 17.68 12.67
N GLN A 2 -13.70 18.91 12.21
CA GLN A 2 -13.24 19.20 10.84
C GLN A 2 -11.80 18.70 10.67
N ASN A 3 -11.58 17.80 9.71
CA ASN A 3 -10.28 17.20 9.44
C ASN A 3 -9.30 18.23 8.84
N ASN A 4 -8.50 18.87 9.69
CA ASN A 4 -7.47 19.85 9.30
C ASN A 4 -6.14 19.21 8.80
N TYR A 5 -6.12 17.91 8.47
CA TYR A 5 -4.88 17.20 8.12
C TYR A 5 -4.11 17.84 6.96
N TYR A 6 -4.81 18.36 5.95
CA TYR A 6 -4.19 19.02 4.80
C TYR A 6 -3.50 20.33 5.20
N ARG A 7 -3.96 21.04 6.24
CA ARG A 7 -3.33 22.27 6.73
C ARG A 7 -1.99 21.97 7.37
N LEU A 8 -1.91 20.92 8.18
CA LEU A 8 -0.65 20.47 8.76
C LEU A 8 0.36 20.08 7.67
N LEU A 9 -0.06 19.32 6.66
CA LEU A 9 0.82 18.97 5.54
C LEU A 9 1.28 20.20 4.77
N LYS A 10 0.40 21.19 4.58
CA LYS A 10 0.75 22.47 3.95
C LYS A 10 1.83 23.18 4.77
N THR A 11 1.64 23.33 6.09
CA THR A 11 2.64 23.95 6.97
C THR A 11 3.97 23.20 6.95
N VAL A 12 3.97 21.86 6.97
CA VAL A 12 5.19 21.06 6.85
C VAL A 12 5.89 21.32 5.52
N LYS A 13 5.15 21.34 4.40
CA LYS A 13 5.70 21.69 3.08
C LYS A 13 6.31 23.09 3.07
N ASP A 14 5.60 24.06 3.63
CA ASP A 14 5.99 25.47 3.64
C ASP A 14 7.25 25.71 4.48
N LEU A 15 7.42 24.98 5.59
CA LEU A 15 8.59 25.09 6.47
C LEU A 15 9.79 24.31 5.95
N THR A 16 9.58 23.07 5.50
CA THR A 16 10.67 22.18 5.04
C THR A 16 11.09 22.45 3.61
N LYS A 17 10.26 23.16 2.83
CA LYS A 17 10.42 23.38 1.38
C LYS A 17 10.59 22.07 0.59
N CYS A 18 10.08 20.95 1.11
CA CYS A 18 10.18 19.67 0.44
C CYS A 18 9.41 19.66 -0.89
N LYS A 19 9.96 18.97 -1.89
CA LYS A 19 9.30 18.81 -3.20
C LYS A 19 8.07 17.91 -3.11
N PHE A 20 8.17 16.84 -2.31
CA PHE A 20 7.11 15.86 -2.11
C PHE A 20 6.86 15.59 -0.63
N ILE A 21 5.58 15.40 -0.31
CA ILE A 21 5.14 14.80 0.95
C ILE A 21 4.57 13.43 0.61
N VAL A 22 5.10 12.38 1.25
CA VAL A 22 4.63 11.01 1.04
C VAL A 22 3.71 10.61 2.18
N ASP A 23 2.44 10.36 1.87
CA ASP A 23 1.47 9.78 2.80
C ASP A 23 1.24 8.30 2.49
N SER A 24 1.66 7.40 3.38
CA SER A 24 1.52 5.95 3.23
C SER A 24 0.23 5.38 3.86
N SER A 25 -0.73 6.25 4.21
CA SER A 25 -2.03 5.87 4.74
C SER A 25 -2.81 4.96 3.78
N LYS A 26 -3.54 3.99 4.33
CA LYS A 26 -4.40 3.06 3.55
C LYS A 26 -5.86 3.52 3.51
N LEU A 27 -6.13 4.82 3.70
CA LEU A 27 -7.47 5.37 3.87
C LEU A 27 -7.85 6.23 2.67
N LEU A 28 -8.75 5.73 1.81
CA LEU A 28 -9.25 6.47 0.65
C LEU A 28 -10.05 7.73 1.03
N SER A 29 -10.68 7.75 2.21
CA SER A 29 -11.35 8.95 2.73
C SER A 29 -10.39 10.12 2.90
N ARG A 30 -9.14 9.84 3.30
CA ARG A 30 -8.09 10.85 3.47
C ARG A 30 -7.59 11.36 2.12
N LEU A 31 -7.42 10.47 1.14
CA LEU A 31 -7.14 10.85 -0.26
C LEU A 31 -8.21 11.81 -0.81
N LYS A 32 -9.51 11.51 -0.59
CA LYS A 32 -10.60 12.39 -1.02
C LYS A 32 -10.54 13.78 -0.39
N ILE A 33 -10.11 13.89 0.88
CA ILE A 33 -9.93 15.18 1.55
C ILE A 33 -8.81 15.98 0.89
N TYR A 34 -7.70 15.33 0.51
CA TYR A 34 -6.58 16.01 -0.16
C TYR A 34 -6.94 16.49 -1.55
N ILE A 35 -7.61 15.64 -2.34
CA ILE A 35 -8.13 16.02 -3.66
C ILE A 35 -9.02 17.26 -3.53
N LYS A 36 -10.02 17.23 -2.64
CA LYS A 36 -10.96 18.34 -2.42
C LYS A 36 -10.35 19.61 -1.84
N SER A 37 -9.12 19.54 -1.34
CA SER A 37 -8.48 20.72 -0.74
C SER A 37 -7.94 21.68 -1.80
N ASP A 38 -7.67 21.19 -3.02
CA ASP A 38 -7.03 21.94 -4.11
C ASP A 38 -5.70 22.63 -3.73
N LEU A 39 -5.09 22.23 -2.61
CA LEU A 39 -3.82 22.77 -2.12
C LEU A 39 -2.60 22.01 -2.64
N PHE A 40 -2.81 20.86 -3.26
CA PHE A 40 -1.75 19.94 -3.67
C PHE A 40 -2.06 19.32 -5.04
N GLU A 41 -1.00 19.13 -5.82
CA GLU A 41 -0.95 18.14 -6.89
C GLU A 41 -0.81 16.75 -6.26
N ILE A 42 -1.76 15.86 -6.52
CA ILE A 42 -1.85 14.55 -5.87
C ILE A 42 -1.31 13.47 -6.79
N TYR A 43 -0.26 12.80 -6.35
CA TYR A 43 0.29 11.62 -7.01
C TYR A 43 -0.17 10.37 -6.25
N PHE A 44 -1.21 9.71 -6.76
CA PHE A 44 -1.81 8.53 -6.14
C PHE A 44 -1.23 7.23 -6.67
N ILE A 45 -0.37 6.60 -5.86
CA ILE A 45 0.17 5.26 -6.13
C ILE A 45 -0.79 4.21 -5.55
N HIS A 46 -1.47 3.48 -6.43
CA HIS A 46 -2.34 2.36 -6.08
C HIS A 46 -1.55 1.06 -6.10
N LEU A 47 -1.05 0.66 -4.93
CA LEU A 47 -0.36 -0.61 -4.74
C LEU A 47 -1.37 -1.75 -4.58
N VAL A 48 -1.43 -2.63 -5.57
CA VAL A 48 -2.29 -3.81 -5.62
C VAL A 48 -1.45 -5.04 -5.31
N ARG A 49 -2.00 -5.96 -4.52
CA ARG A 49 -1.42 -7.28 -4.25
C ARG A 49 -2.47 -8.33 -4.52
N ASP A 50 -2.05 -9.53 -4.93
CA ASP A 50 -2.93 -10.70 -5.08
C ASP A 50 -3.84 -10.84 -3.84
N GLY A 51 -5.15 -10.78 -4.06
CA GLY A 51 -6.11 -10.78 -2.97
C GLY A 51 -6.18 -12.12 -2.22
N ILE A 52 -5.78 -13.23 -2.85
CA ILE A 52 -5.58 -14.52 -2.19
C ILE A 52 -4.42 -14.40 -1.19
N ALA A 53 -3.31 -13.80 -1.61
CA ALA A 53 -2.15 -13.56 -0.76
C ALA A 53 -2.47 -12.64 0.42
N VAL A 54 -3.27 -11.59 0.20
CA VAL A 54 -3.73 -10.68 1.26
C VAL A 54 -4.60 -11.42 2.27
N THR A 55 -5.57 -12.20 1.79
CA THR A 55 -6.49 -12.98 2.64
C THR A 55 -5.72 -13.97 3.52
N HIS A 56 -4.77 -14.70 2.93
CA HIS A 56 -3.87 -15.58 3.68
C HIS A 56 -3.05 -14.79 4.71
N SER A 57 -2.42 -13.68 4.31
CA SER A 57 -1.58 -12.87 5.19
C SER A 57 -2.34 -12.31 6.40
N CYS A 58 -3.60 -11.91 6.24
CA CYS A 58 -4.43 -11.38 7.33
C CYS A 58 -4.99 -12.47 8.26
N SER A 59 -5.02 -13.72 7.80
CA SER A 59 -5.44 -14.87 8.62
C SER A 59 -4.36 -15.34 9.60
N ILE A 60 -3.10 -14.97 9.37
CA ILE A 60 -1.95 -15.37 10.18
C ILE A 60 -1.70 -14.31 11.27
N PRO A 61 -1.80 -14.67 12.57
CA PRO A 61 -1.36 -13.79 13.65
C PRO A 61 0.12 -13.45 13.50
N ARG A 62 0.46 -12.18 13.67
CA ARG A 62 1.85 -11.69 13.69
C ARG A 62 2.08 -10.94 14.98
N ILE A 63 3.27 -11.09 15.56
CA ILE A 63 3.70 -10.28 16.71
C ILE A 63 3.64 -8.79 16.32
N LYS A 64 3.16 -7.96 17.25
CA LYS A 64 3.12 -6.50 17.20
C LYS A 64 4.13 -5.95 18.22
N PRO A 65 5.41 -5.79 17.86
CA PRO A 65 6.44 -5.34 18.81
C PRO A 65 6.12 -3.98 19.47
N SER A 66 5.35 -3.13 18.78
CA SER A 66 4.90 -1.82 19.31
C SER A 66 3.97 -1.89 20.53
N TYR A 67 3.39 -3.06 20.83
CA TYR A 67 2.48 -3.27 21.95
C TYR A 67 3.05 -4.27 22.97
N GLY A 68 4.30 -4.70 22.81
CA GLY A 68 4.95 -5.73 23.63
C GLY A 68 5.29 -7.01 22.84
N GLU A 69 6.25 -7.78 23.36
CA GLU A 69 6.84 -8.94 22.67
C GLU A 69 5.86 -10.11 22.46
N ASN A 70 4.79 -10.17 23.25
CA ASN A 70 3.79 -11.25 23.22
C ASN A 70 2.40 -10.82 22.72
N VAL A 71 2.27 -9.62 22.15
CA VAL A 71 0.98 -9.15 21.61
C VAL A 71 0.88 -9.50 20.13
N PHE A 72 -0.12 -10.29 19.76
CA PHE A 72 -0.36 -10.70 18.38
C PHE A 72 -1.44 -9.87 17.70
N THR A 73 -1.36 -9.72 16.38
CA THR A 73 -2.47 -9.25 15.57
C THR A 73 -3.63 -10.24 15.67
N PRO A 74 -4.88 -9.78 15.84
CA PRO A 74 -6.02 -10.68 15.80
C PRO A 74 -6.10 -11.34 14.42
N ARG A 75 -6.54 -12.60 14.37
CA ARG A 75 -6.91 -13.23 13.10
C ARG A 75 -8.07 -12.46 12.51
N VAL A 76 -7.93 -11.99 11.28
CA VAL A 76 -9.03 -11.35 10.58
C VAL A 76 -9.80 -12.41 9.81
N ASN A 77 -11.13 -12.34 9.88
CA ASN A 77 -12.00 -13.21 9.09
C ASN A 77 -11.63 -13.10 7.58
N PRO A 78 -11.36 -14.22 6.90
CA PRO A 78 -11.02 -14.25 5.48
C PRO A 78 -12.08 -13.59 4.58
N LEU A 79 -13.37 -13.82 4.83
CA LEU A 79 -14.48 -13.19 4.08
C LEU A 79 -14.44 -11.67 4.23
N ARG A 80 -14.31 -11.19 5.47
CA ARG A 80 -14.19 -9.75 5.75
C ARG A 80 -12.97 -9.16 5.04
N THR A 81 -11.88 -9.90 4.94
CA THR A 81 -10.67 -9.46 4.24
C THR A 81 -10.90 -9.41 2.72
N ALA A 82 -11.53 -10.43 2.14
CA ALA A 82 -11.88 -10.48 0.73
C ALA A 82 -12.81 -9.32 0.32
N PHE A 83 -13.86 -9.04 1.10
CA PHE A 83 -14.74 -7.90 0.87
C PHE A 83 -13.99 -6.57 0.96
N ARG A 84 -13.21 -6.38 2.03
CA ARG A 84 -12.43 -5.14 2.20
C ARG A 84 -11.42 -4.94 1.08
N TRP A 85 -10.71 -5.99 0.68
CA TRP A 85 -9.77 -5.94 -0.44
C TRP A 85 -10.50 -5.54 -1.73
N THR A 86 -11.62 -6.19 -2.03
CA THR A 86 -12.39 -5.95 -3.26
C THR A 86 -12.92 -4.52 -3.32
N ILE A 87 -13.64 -4.09 -2.27
CA ILE A 87 -14.23 -2.74 -2.21
C ILE A 87 -13.14 -1.65 -2.22
N SER A 88 -12.04 -1.84 -1.48
CA SER A 88 -10.97 -0.84 -1.44
C SER A 88 -10.29 -0.70 -2.79
N ASN A 89 -10.05 -1.80 -3.50
CA ASN A 89 -9.43 -1.78 -4.83
C ASN A 89 -10.36 -1.16 -5.89
N ILE A 90 -11.66 -1.48 -5.86
CA ILE A 90 -12.65 -0.86 -6.76
C ILE A 90 -12.74 0.64 -6.50
N ALA A 91 -12.86 1.05 -5.24
CA ALA A 91 -12.93 2.45 -4.87
C ALA A 91 -11.64 3.21 -5.24
N ALA A 92 -10.47 2.59 -5.07
CA ALA A 92 -9.20 3.14 -5.49
C ALA A 92 -9.14 3.33 -7.01
N GLU A 93 -9.64 2.38 -7.81
CA GLU A 93 -9.71 2.55 -9.26
C GLU A 93 -10.69 3.64 -9.69
N ILE A 94 -11.87 3.70 -9.09
CA ILE A 94 -12.88 4.71 -9.42
C ILE A 94 -12.30 6.11 -9.16
N ILE A 95 -11.64 6.30 -8.01
CA ILE A 95 -11.01 7.58 -7.68
C ILE A 95 -9.81 7.82 -8.60
N GLY A 96 -8.91 6.85 -8.75
CA GLY A 96 -7.69 7.01 -9.53
C GLY A 96 -7.92 7.27 -11.02
N LYS A 97 -8.97 6.67 -11.60
CA LYS A 97 -9.33 6.87 -13.01
C LYS A 97 -10.33 7.99 -13.23
N SER A 98 -10.74 8.70 -12.17
CA SER A 98 -11.57 9.88 -12.33
C SER A 98 -10.77 10.99 -13.00
N ASN A 99 -11.40 11.74 -13.90
CA ASN A 99 -10.75 12.82 -14.65
C ASN A 99 -10.67 14.10 -13.81
N ILE A 100 -10.06 14.00 -12.62
CA ILE A 100 -9.88 15.11 -11.69
C ILE A 100 -8.54 15.79 -12.01
N ALA A 101 -8.57 17.10 -12.23
CA ALA A 101 -7.44 17.86 -12.78
C ALA A 101 -6.13 17.75 -11.97
N ASN A 102 -6.21 17.75 -10.64
CA ASN A 102 -5.05 17.70 -9.74
C ASN A 102 -4.71 16.27 -9.25
N LEU A 103 -5.24 15.22 -9.89
CA LEU A 103 -5.02 13.83 -9.49
C LEU A 103 -4.33 13.04 -10.60
N HIS A 104 -3.11 12.60 -10.29
CA HIS A 104 -2.31 11.73 -11.14
C HIS A 104 -2.34 10.31 -10.57
N TYR A 105 -2.69 9.32 -11.39
CA TYR A 105 -2.85 7.94 -10.95
C TYR A 105 -1.78 7.01 -11.54
N PHE A 106 -1.16 6.21 -10.66
CA PHE A 106 -0.20 5.19 -11.05
C PHE A 106 -0.45 3.89 -10.29
N ARG A 107 -0.70 2.79 -11.01
CA ARG A 107 -0.93 1.48 -10.40
C ARG A 107 0.37 0.68 -10.37
N VAL A 108 0.64 0.04 -9.23
CA VAL A 108 1.81 -0.82 -9.01
C VAL A 108 1.35 -2.16 -8.48
N PHE A 109 1.88 -3.25 -9.01
CA PHE A 109 1.67 -4.57 -8.43
C PHE A 109 2.76 -4.88 -7.41
N TYR A 110 2.35 -5.36 -6.23
CA TYR A 110 3.24 -5.72 -5.14
C TYR A 110 4.23 -6.80 -5.56
N GLU A 111 3.75 -7.77 -6.34
CA GLU A 111 4.55 -8.88 -6.86
C GLU A 111 5.70 -8.32 -7.71
N GLU A 112 5.40 -7.44 -8.67
CA GLU A 112 6.41 -6.76 -9.50
C GLU A 112 7.38 -5.96 -8.63
N LEU A 113 6.86 -5.13 -7.71
CA LEU A 113 7.69 -4.33 -6.80
C LEU A 113 8.62 -5.19 -5.93
N SER A 114 8.17 -6.38 -5.53
CA SER A 114 8.93 -7.29 -4.67
C SER A 114 9.93 -8.18 -5.40
N THR A 115 9.75 -8.39 -6.72
CA THR A 115 10.67 -9.18 -7.54
C THR A 115 11.63 -8.31 -8.34
N ASP A 116 11.21 -7.10 -8.71
CA ASP A 116 11.97 -6.15 -9.52
C ASP A 116 11.79 -4.73 -8.97
N THR A 117 12.27 -4.54 -7.73
CA THR A 117 12.15 -3.29 -7.00
C THR A 117 12.78 -2.13 -7.76
N GLU A 118 13.95 -2.36 -8.37
CA GLU A 118 14.69 -1.32 -9.06
C GLU A 118 13.94 -0.76 -10.26
N ASN A 119 13.42 -1.61 -11.14
CA ASN A 119 12.70 -1.11 -12.31
C ASN A 119 11.38 -0.44 -11.93
N VAL A 120 10.65 -0.97 -10.94
CA VAL A 120 9.41 -0.33 -10.46
C VAL A 120 9.69 1.03 -9.85
N MET A 121 10.72 1.15 -9.01
CA MET A 121 11.11 2.43 -8.40
C MET A 121 11.55 3.44 -9.48
N LYS A 122 12.35 3.02 -10.46
CA LYS A 122 12.72 3.86 -11.61
C LYS A 122 11.50 4.35 -12.40
N ARG A 123 10.48 3.51 -12.61
CA ARG A 123 9.22 3.89 -13.28
C ARG A 123 8.44 4.93 -12.46
N ILE A 124 8.35 4.74 -11.14
CA ILE A 124 7.72 5.71 -10.23
C ILE A 124 8.45 7.05 -10.29
N TYR A 125 9.79 7.05 -10.25
CA TYR A 125 10.57 8.29 -10.34
C TYR A 125 10.34 9.02 -11.65
N ARG A 126 10.38 8.32 -12.80
CA ARG A 126 10.05 8.93 -14.10
C ARG A 126 8.66 9.53 -14.11
N TRP A 127 7.68 8.81 -13.57
CA TRP A 127 6.30 9.27 -13.49
C TRP A 127 6.13 10.50 -12.60
N LEU A 128 6.92 10.63 -11.53
CA LEU A 128 6.99 11.82 -10.68
C LEU A 128 7.82 12.98 -11.27
N GLY A 129 8.41 12.81 -12.46
CA GLY A 129 9.35 13.79 -13.01
C GLY A 129 10.66 13.91 -12.21
N LEU A 130 11.12 12.81 -11.63
CA LEU A 130 12.37 12.68 -10.89
C LEU A 130 13.42 11.88 -11.67
N ASN A 131 14.70 12.08 -11.34
CA ASN A 131 15.79 11.36 -11.98
C ASN A 131 15.82 9.89 -11.53
N PRO A 132 15.67 8.90 -12.43
CA PRO A 132 15.64 7.49 -12.05
C PRO A 132 16.94 6.97 -11.43
N SER A 133 18.08 7.63 -11.65
CA SER A 133 19.33 7.25 -11.00
C SER A 133 19.34 7.57 -9.49
N GLU A 134 18.42 8.42 -9.02
CA GLU A 134 18.22 8.74 -7.61
C GLU A 134 17.21 7.82 -6.92
N ALA A 135 16.74 6.77 -7.63
CA ALA A 135 15.81 5.80 -7.08
C ALA A 135 16.44 5.09 -5.87
N ILE A 136 15.76 5.16 -4.72
CA ILE A 136 16.22 4.50 -3.51
C ILE A 136 15.82 3.02 -3.54
N LEU A 137 16.80 2.13 -3.50
CA LEU A 137 16.62 0.69 -3.68
C LEU A 137 16.78 -0.14 -2.40
N THR A 138 17.23 0.47 -1.30
CA THR A 138 17.60 -0.24 -0.07
C THR A 138 16.74 0.18 1.12
N TYR A 139 16.46 -0.77 2.03
CA TYR A 139 15.78 -0.54 3.30
C TYR A 139 16.51 -1.28 4.45
N PRO A 140 16.67 -0.67 5.64
CA PRO A 140 16.38 0.72 5.97
C PRO A 140 17.40 1.68 5.33
N ILE A 141 16.93 2.88 4.96
CA ILE A 141 17.72 3.89 4.25
C ILE A 141 18.76 4.54 5.18
N THR A 142 18.53 4.56 6.49
CA THR A 142 19.44 5.10 7.52
C THR A 142 19.17 4.45 8.89
N GLU A 143 20.09 4.61 9.84
CA GLU A 143 19.85 4.29 11.26
C GLU A 143 18.83 5.25 11.92
N ASN A 144 18.58 6.41 11.32
CA ASN A 144 17.72 7.48 11.83
C ASN A 144 16.33 7.52 11.16
N ILE A 145 15.58 6.43 11.24
CA ILE A 145 14.19 6.39 10.78
C ILE A 145 13.26 6.77 11.94
N HIS A 146 12.70 7.99 11.92
CA HIS A 146 11.72 8.47 12.90
C HIS A 146 10.31 7.90 12.66
N ASN A 147 10.19 6.56 12.58
CA ASN A 147 8.90 5.89 12.43
C ASN A 147 8.27 5.59 13.80
N ILE A 148 7.29 6.41 14.20
CA ILE A 148 6.51 6.21 15.44
C ILE A 148 5.56 5.00 15.28
N SER A 149 5.04 4.76 14.08
CA SER A 149 4.07 3.69 13.77
C SER A 149 4.34 3.03 12.42
N GLY A 150 3.40 2.20 11.95
CA GLY A 150 3.49 1.53 10.66
C GLY A 150 3.98 0.09 10.75
N SER A 151 4.77 -0.33 9.78
CA SER A 151 5.14 -1.74 9.60
C SER A 151 6.00 -2.28 10.74
N ARG A 152 5.79 -3.54 11.15
CA ARG A 152 6.63 -4.25 12.12
C ARG A 152 8.08 -4.43 11.64
N TRP A 153 8.32 -4.33 10.33
CA TRP A 153 9.65 -4.40 9.73
C TRP A 153 10.57 -3.24 10.19
N ARG A 154 10.02 -2.17 10.78
CA ARG A 154 10.82 -1.07 11.36
C ARG A 154 11.71 -1.49 12.55
N PHE A 155 11.36 -2.59 13.22
CA PHE A 155 12.16 -3.12 14.33
C PHE A 155 13.27 -4.08 13.87
N LYS A 156 13.38 -4.34 12.55
CA LYS A 156 14.40 -5.21 11.99
C LYS A 156 15.45 -4.38 11.25
N LYS A 157 16.73 -4.68 11.50
CA LYS A 157 17.85 -4.17 10.70
C LYS A 157 18.02 -5.06 9.45
N ASN A 158 18.52 -4.47 8.36
CA ASN A 158 18.90 -5.18 7.13
C ASN A 158 17.77 -6.04 6.52
N VAL A 159 16.58 -5.47 6.32
CA VAL A 159 15.45 -6.20 5.73
C VAL A 159 15.63 -6.27 4.21
N LYS A 160 15.86 -7.47 3.69
CA LYS A 160 15.79 -7.71 2.25
C LYS A 160 14.34 -7.66 1.77
N ILE A 161 14.10 -6.96 0.66
CA ILE A 161 12.82 -6.99 -0.03
C ILE A 161 12.78 -8.30 -0.82
N GLU A 162 11.94 -9.23 -0.39
CA GLU A 162 11.79 -10.53 -1.03
C GLU A 162 10.31 -10.86 -1.22
N PHE A 163 9.98 -11.41 -2.39
CA PHE A 163 8.64 -11.87 -2.68
C PHE A 163 8.33 -13.16 -1.91
N ASN A 164 7.41 -13.07 -0.94
CA ASN A 164 6.96 -14.25 -0.20
C ASN A 164 5.86 -15.00 -0.97
N LYS A 165 6.19 -16.21 -1.43
CA LYS A 165 5.28 -17.13 -2.16
C LYS A 165 4.51 -18.11 -1.25
N ASP A 166 4.67 -18.03 0.08
CA ASP A 166 4.17 -19.05 1.03
C ASP A 166 2.67 -19.27 0.95
N TYR A 167 1.91 -18.24 0.55
CA TYR A 167 0.47 -18.32 0.42
C TYR A 167 0.01 -19.34 -0.64
N ARG A 168 0.84 -19.62 -1.66
CA ARG A 168 0.50 -20.55 -2.74
C ARG A 168 0.36 -22.00 -2.24
N LYS A 169 1.08 -22.35 -1.17
CA LYS A 169 1.08 -23.71 -0.60
C LYS A 169 0.20 -23.86 0.63
N ASN A 170 -0.02 -22.78 1.38
CA ASN A 170 -0.56 -22.86 2.74
C ASN A 170 -1.99 -22.32 2.90
N ILE A 171 -2.61 -21.79 1.84
CA ILE A 171 -3.98 -21.28 1.95
C ILE A 171 -5.00 -22.43 2.02
N ARG A 172 -5.89 -22.36 3.02
CA ARG A 172 -7.03 -23.29 3.13
C ARG A 172 -7.95 -23.14 1.91
N LEU A 173 -8.37 -24.26 1.33
CA LEU A 173 -9.23 -24.30 0.14
C LEU A 173 -10.51 -23.47 0.31
N ILE A 174 -11.15 -23.55 1.47
CA ILE A 174 -12.36 -22.76 1.77
C ILE A 174 -12.13 -21.25 1.67
N ASN A 175 -10.96 -20.76 2.11
CA ASN A 175 -10.62 -19.34 2.02
C ASN A 175 -10.34 -18.93 0.57
N LYS A 176 -9.73 -19.83 -0.21
CA LYS A 176 -9.48 -19.62 -1.65
C LYS A 176 -10.81 -19.50 -2.41
N ILE A 177 -11.72 -20.46 -2.23
CA ILE A 177 -13.06 -20.45 -2.86
C ILE A 177 -13.86 -19.21 -2.43
N SER A 178 -13.87 -18.91 -1.13
CA SER A 178 -14.55 -17.73 -0.60
C SER A 178 -14.03 -16.43 -1.22
N PHE A 179 -12.71 -16.30 -1.39
CA PHE A 179 -12.12 -15.14 -2.06
C PHE A 179 -12.51 -15.08 -3.54
N LEU A 180 -12.50 -16.22 -4.25
CA LEU A 180 -12.87 -16.27 -5.67
C LEU A 180 -14.30 -15.79 -5.91
N LEU A 181 -15.25 -16.14 -5.04
CA LEU A 181 -16.64 -15.67 -5.13
C LEU A 181 -16.78 -14.16 -4.93
N ILE A 182 -15.97 -13.55 -4.06
CA ILE A 182 -16.11 -12.13 -3.68
C ILE A 182 -15.25 -11.22 -4.57
N GLY A 183 -13.98 -11.57 -4.75
CA GLY A 183 -12.95 -10.74 -5.37
C GLY A 183 -12.27 -11.37 -6.58
N GLY A 184 -12.68 -12.59 -6.97
CA GLY A 184 -12.06 -13.32 -8.09
C GLY A 184 -12.08 -12.54 -9.40
N PHE A 185 -13.23 -11.97 -9.77
CA PHE A 185 -13.35 -11.17 -11.00
C PHE A 185 -12.33 -10.02 -11.05
N LEU A 186 -12.12 -9.36 -9.91
CA LEU A 186 -11.21 -8.22 -9.80
C LEU A 186 -9.75 -8.68 -9.81
N ASN A 187 -9.46 -9.80 -9.16
CA ASN A 187 -8.14 -10.43 -9.17
C ASN A 187 -7.74 -10.85 -10.59
N PHE A 188 -8.67 -11.44 -11.34
CA PHE A 188 -8.49 -11.80 -12.74
C PHE A 188 -8.25 -10.57 -13.63
N ARG A 189 -9.03 -9.50 -13.46
CA ARG A 189 -8.83 -8.22 -14.18
C ARG A 189 -7.47 -7.57 -13.87
N TYR A 190 -6.89 -7.87 -12.72
CA TYR A 190 -5.53 -7.48 -12.36
C TYR A 190 -4.44 -8.40 -12.92
N GLY A 191 -4.80 -9.47 -13.64
CA GLY A 191 -3.86 -10.42 -14.22
C GLY A 191 -3.39 -11.50 -13.25
N TYR A 192 -4.01 -11.62 -12.07
CA TYR A 192 -3.71 -12.71 -11.15
C TYR A 192 -4.44 -13.99 -11.55
N PRO A 193 -3.81 -15.16 -11.43
CA PRO A 193 -4.46 -16.43 -11.67
C PRO A 193 -5.57 -16.67 -10.63
N LEU A 194 -6.67 -17.27 -11.08
CA LEU A 194 -7.78 -17.68 -10.22
C LEU A 194 -7.49 -19.02 -9.51
N LEU A 195 -6.56 -19.82 -10.07
CA LEU A 195 -6.18 -21.15 -9.59
C LEU A 195 -4.67 -21.28 -9.45
#